data_AF-A0A429HPI5-F1
#
_entry.id   AF-A0A429HPI5-F1
#
_cell.length_a   1.000
_cell.length_b   1.000
_cell.length_c   1.000
_cell.angle_alpha   90.00
_cell.angle_beta   90.00
_cell.angle_gamma   90.00
#
_symmetry.space_group_name_H-M   'P 1'
#
loop_
_entity.id
_entity.type
_entity.pdbx_description
1 polymer ?
#
loop_
_entity_poly.entity_id
_entity_poly.type
_entity_poly.pdbx_seq_one_letter_code
_entity_poly.pdbx_strand_id
1 'polypeptide(L)'
;MADKAFDVDPDVLRTQGHAFVNIGTEFAKAAKKLKDDLEGLGKPWEDADFGTVFDTIYTPIRDGMFESMDSLGERLEDIGDKLQGMARTYAASDEQGVHVVSSVQRPAI
;
A
#
# COMPACT_ATOMS: atom_id res chain seq x y z
N MET A 1 -2.86 26.74 26.33
CA MET A 1 -2.99 26.33 24.93
C MET A 1 -3.41 24.87 24.97
N ALA A 2 -4.71 24.59 24.82
CA ALA A 2 -5.21 23.22 24.79
C ALA A 2 -4.63 22.56 23.54
N ASP A 3 -3.79 21.56 23.76
CA ASP A 3 -3.27 20.68 22.74
C ASP A 3 -4.45 20.21 21.89
N LYS A 4 -4.37 20.44 20.59
CA LYS A 4 -5.37 19.95 19.64
C LYS A 4 -5.01 18.47 19.50
N ALA A 5 -5.34 17.68 20.52
CA ALA A 5 -5.20 16.24 20.50
C ALA A 5 -5.85 15.80 19.19
N PHE A 6 -5.02 15.35 18.26
CA PHE A 6 -5.47 14.78 17.02
C PHE A 6 -6.37 13.61 17.42
N ASP A 7 -7.68 13.79 17.27
CA ASP A 7 -8.69 12.74 17.45
C ASP A 7 -8.50 11.76 16.30
N VAL A 8 -7.48 10.92 16.43
CA VAL A 8 -7.11 9.90 15.47
C VAL A 8 -7.72 8.61 15.98
N ASP A 9 -8.77 8.18 15.30
CA ASP A 9 -9.42 6.91 15.57
C ASP A 9 -8.50 5.75 15.10
N PRO A 10 -7.92 4.96 16.03
CA PRO A 10 -7.04 3.85 15.68
C PRO A 10 -7.75 2.73 14.92
N ASP A 11 -9.07 2.59 15.08
CA ASP A 11 -9.86 1.60 14.37
C ASP A 11 -10.06 1.98 12.91
N VAL A 12 -10.24 3.28 12.63
CA VAL A 12 -10.25 3.79 11.25
C VAL A 12 -8.89 3.56 10.60
N LEU A 13 -7.78 3.90 11.27
CA LEU A 13 -6.44 3.65 10.74
C LEU A 13 -6.19 2.18 10.43
N ARG A 14 -6.61 1.28 11.33
CA ARG A 14 -6.48 -0.18 11.11
C ARG A 14 -7.30 -0.65 9.93
N THR A 15 -8.56 -0.20 9.84
CA THR A 15 -9.48 -0.57 8.77
C THR A 15 -8.95 -0.10 7.41
N GLN A 16 -8.53 1.16 7.31
CA GLN A 16 -7.94 1.70 6.07
C GLN A 16 -6.62 1.02 5.75
N GLY A 17 -5.79 0.75 6.77
CA GLY A 17 -4.56 0.01 6.61
C GLY A 17 -4.76 -1.36 5.96
N HIS A 18 -5.72 -2.15 6.46
CA HIS A 18 -6.10 -3.43 5.83
C HIS A 18 -6.62 -3.26 4.40
N ALA A 19 -7.43 -2.23 4.15
CA ALA A 19 -7.93 -1.96 2.80
C ALA A 19 -6.79 -1.69 1.81
N PHE A 20 -5.81 -0.87 2.19
CA PHE A 20 -4.65 -0.55 1.35
C PHE A 20 -3.75 -1.75 1.08
N VAL A 21 -3.46 -2.58 2.09
CA VAL A 21 -2.74 -3.85 1.89
C VAL A 21 -3.50 -4.75 0.92
N ASN A 22 -4.80 -4.95 1.13
CA ASN A 22 -5.60 -5.80 0.26
C ASN A 22 -5.66 -5.29 -1.19
N ILE A 23 -5.81 -3.97 -1.38
CA ILE A 23 -5.78 -3.36 -2.71
C ILE A 23 -4.41 -3.54 -3.36
N GLY A 24 -3.31 -3.32 -2.62
CA GLY A 24 -1.96 -3.52 -3.12
C GLY A 24 -1.70 -4.96 -3.57
N THR A 25 -2.10 -5.93 -2.75
CA THR A 25 -1.93 -7.36 -3.05
C THR A 25 -2.76 -7.79 -4.27
N GLU A 26 -4.04 -7.41 -4.35
CA GLU A 26 -4.88 -7.75 -5.49
C GLU A 26 -4.41 -7.05 -6.77
N PHE A 27 -3.92 -5.81 -6.67
CA PHE A 27 -3.33 -5.09 -7.78
C PHE A 27 -2.05 -5.78 -8.28
N ALA A 28 -1.13 -6.13 -7.39
CA ALA A 28 0.11 -6.83 -7.74
C ALA A 28 -0.18 -8.19 -8.42
N LYS A 29 -1.17 -8.93 -7.92
CA LYS A 29 -1.63 -10.17 -8.54
C LYS A 29 -2.20 -9.97 -9.94
N ALA A 30 -3.03 -8.95 -10.14
CA ALA A 30 -3.58 -8.62 -11.45
C ALA A 30 -2.50 -8.15 -12.43
N ALA A 31 -1.57 -7.31 -11.99
CA ALA A 31 -0.43 -6.83 -12.78
C ALA A 31 0.48 -7.99 -13.19
N LYS A 32 0.78 -8.90 -12.25
CA LYS A 32 1.53 -10.12 -12.54
C LYS A 32 0.83 -11.00 -13.57
N LYS A 33 -0.48 -11.20 -13.42
CA LYS A 33 -1.26 -11.95 -14.41
C LYS A 33 -1.18 -11.32 -15.80
N LEU A 34 -1.34 -10.01 -15.91
CA LEU A 34 -1.22 -9.29 -17.17
C LEU A 34 0.18 -9.48 -17.79
N LYS A 35 1.23 -9.37 -16.97
CA LYS A 35 2.61 -9.62 -17.41
C LYS A 35 2.80 -11.03 -17.94
N ASP A 36 2.42 -12.03 -17.14
CA ASP A 36 2.57 -13.45 -17.49
C ASP A 36 1.77 -13.78 -18.78
N ASP A 37 0.55 -13.25 -18.92
CA ASP A 37 -0.29 -13.45 -20.11
C ASP A 37 0.35 -12.80 -21.36
N LEU A 38 0.87 -11.57 -21.24
CA LEU A 38 1.53 -10.87 -22.36
C LEU A 38 2.85 -11.51 -22.77
N GLU A 39 3.67 -11.95 -21.81
CA GLU A 39 4.90 -12.70 -22.08
C GLU A 39 4.58 -14.05 -22.73
N GLY A 40 3.50 -14.72 -22.33
CA GLY A 40 3.04 -15.98 -22.92
C GLY A 40 2.58 -15.85 -24.37
N LEU A 41 2.15 -14.66 -24.82
CA LEU A 41 1.85 -14.39 -26.23
C LEU A 41 3.12 -14.23 -27.09
N GLY A 42 4.27 -13.98 -26.49
CA GLY A 42 5.52 -13.73 -27.20
C GLY A 42 5.49 -12.46 -28.04
N LYS A 43 5.96 -12.56 -29.28
CA LYS A 43 5.98 -11.46 -30.26
C LYS A 43 5.15 -11.82 -31.49
N PRO A 44 3.81 -11.75 -31.43
CA PRO A 44 2.94 -12.13 -32.54
C PRO A 44 3.14 -11.28 -33.81
N TRP A 45 3.84 -10.15 -33.70
CA TRP A 45 4.21 -9.28 -34.82
C TRP A 45 5.57 -9.60 -35.45
N GLU A 46 6.33 -10.59 -34.96
CA GLU A 46 7.71 -10.86 -35.40
C GLU A 46 7.82 -11.08 -36.93
N ASP A 47 6.87 -11.79 -37.52
CA ASP A 47 6.84 -12.08 -38.96
C ASP A 47 6.10 -11.01 -39.80
N ALA A 48 5.64 -9.92 -39.19
CA ALA A 48 4.93 -8.86 -39.90
C ALA A 48 5.92 -7.88 -40.58
N ASP A 49 5.55 -7.33 -41.74
CA ASP A 49 6.35 -6.34 -42.48
C ASP A 49 6.79 -5.14 -41.63
N PHE A 50 5.99 -4.78 -40.61
CA PHE A 50 6.26 -3.69 -39.67
C PHE A 50 6.61 -4.17 -38.25
N GLY A 51 6.88 -5.47 -38.07
CA GLY A 51 7.13 -6.10 -36.78
C GLY A 51 8.23 -5.43 -35.97
N THR A 52 9.38 -5.18 -36.60
CA THR A 52 10.53 -4.52 -35.97
C THR A 52 10.22 -3.10 -35.50
N VAL A 53 9.47 -2.32 -36.30
CA VAL A 53 9.10 -0.94 -35.93
C VAL A 53 8.12 -0.97 -34.76
N PHE A 54 7.14 -1.87 -34.80
CA PHE A 54 6.21 -2.06 -33.69
C PHE A 54 6.95 -2.46 -32.41
N ASP A 55 7.86 -3.45 -32.49
CA ASP A 55 8.63 -3.95 -31.34
C ASP A 55 9.46 -2.84 -30.67
N THR A 56 10.06 -1.96 -31.48
CA THR A 56 10.87 -0.82 -31.01
C THR A 56 10.06 0.17 -30.16
N ILE A 57 8.76 0.32 -30.45
CA ILE A 57 7.88 1.23 -29.72
C ILE A 57 7.19 0.50 -28.55
N TYR A 58 6.67 -0.69 -28.83
CA TYR A 58 5.86 -1.47 -27.89
C TYR A 58 6.67 -1.95 -26.69
N THR A 59 7.84 -2.55 -26.93
CA THR A 59 8.61 -3.23 -25.86
C THR A 59 9.02 -2.27 -24.74
N PRO A 60 9.62 -1.09 -25.00
CA PRO A 60 10.00 -0.16 -23.93
C PRO A 60 8.79 0.37 -23.14
N ILE A 61 7.66 0.61 -23.81
CA ILE A 61 6.44 1.09 -23.15
C ILE A 61 5.86 0.00 -22.26
N ARG A 62 5.75 -1.24 -22.77
CA ARG A 62 5.27 -2.39 -22.01
C ARG A 62 6.14 -2.61 -20.77
N ASP A 63 7.46 -2.62 -20.93
CA ASP A 63 8.40 -2.89 -19.85
C ASP A 63 8.34 -1.78 -18.78
N GLY A 64 8.28 -0.51 -19.20
CA GLY A 64 8.07 0.60 -18.27
C GLY A 64 6.72 0.56 -17.55
N MET A 65 5.66 0.06 -18.21
CA MET A 65 4.38 -0.20 -17.55
C MET A 65 4.49 -1.31 -16.51
N PHE A 66 5.23 -2.39 -16.78
CA PHE A 66 5.44 -3.46 -15.80
C PHE A 66 6.20 -2.96 -14.56
N GLU A 67 7.27 -2.20 -14.74
CA GLU A 67 8.00 -1.59 -13.63
C GLU A 67 7.11 -0.64 -12.81
N SER A 68 6.30 0.17 -13.49
CA SER A 68 5.40 1.12 -12.83
C SER A 68 4.31 0.41 -12.03
N MET A 69 3.76 -0.70 -12.55
CA MET A 69 2.75 -1.49 -11.86
C MET A 69 3.35 -2.21 -10.64
N ASP A 70 4.55 -2.78 -10.75
CA ASP A 70 5.21 -3.42 -9.60
C ASP A 70 5.40 -2.42 -8.45
N SER A 71 5.97 -1.23 -8.76
CA SER A 71 6.16 -0.18 -7.76
C SER A 71 4.84 0.35 -7.18
N LEU A 72 3.77 0.42 -7.96
CA LEU A 72 2.47 0.88 -7.46
C LEU A 72 1.86 -0.12 -6.47
N GLY A 73 1.96 -1.42 -6.75
CA GLY A 73 1.52 -2.47 -5.82
C GLY A 73 2.22 -2.36 -4.47
N GLU A 74 3.56 -2.31 -4.48
CA GLU A 74 4.37 -2.16 -3.27
C GLU A 74 4.01 -0.90 -2.47
N ARG A 75 3.82 0.23 -3.16
CA ARG A 75 3.47 1.50 -2.49
C ARG A 75 2.10 1.45 -1.80
N LEU A 76 1.14 0.74 -2.37
CA LEU A 76 -0.18 0.57 -1.77
C LEU A 76 -0.10 -0.29 -0.51
N GLU A 77 0.67 -1.38 -0.54
CA GLU A 77 0.94 -2.22 0.64
C GLU A 77 1.66 -1.42 1.73
N ASP A 78 2.70 -0.68 1.36
CA ASP A 78 3.47 0.20 2.25
C ASP A 78 2.61 1.24 2.98
N ILE A 79 1.65 1.85 2.28
CA ILE A 79 0.68 2.77 2.89
C ILE A 79 -0.15 2.02 3.92
N GLY A 80 -0.64 0.84 3.56
CA GLY A 80 -1.43 -0.01 4.45
C GLY A 80 -0.68 -0.40 5.72
N ASP A 81 0.59 -0.77 5.60
CA ASP A 81 1.45 -1.11 6.73
C ASP A 81 1.74 0.09 7.63
N LYS A 82 1.99 1.27 7.05
CA LYS A 82 2.19 2.51 7.82
C LYS A 82 0.94 2.90 8.61
N LEU A 83 -0.24 2.79 8.02
CA LEU A 83 -1.50 3.08 8.70
C LEU A 83 -1.75 2.11 9.87
N GLN A 84 -1.49 0.82 9.68
CA GLN A 84 -1.57 -0.16 10.77
C GLN A 84 -0.52 0.11 11.87
N GLY A 85 0.70 0.51 11.48
CA GLY A 85 1.74 0.92 12.41
C GLY A 85 1.32 2.13 13.25
N MET A 86 0.71 3.14 12.63
CA MET A 86 0.15 4.29 13.33
C MET A 86 -0.95 3.86 14.31
N ALA A 87 -1.89 3.00 13.90
CA ALA A 87 -2.95 2.49 14.77
C ALA A 87 -2.40 1.83 16.04
N ARG A 88 -1.32 1.04 15.91
CA ARG A 88 -0.64 0.40 17.05
C ARG A 88 0.00 1.44 17.98
N THR A 89 0.67 2.44 17.42
CA THR A 89 1.31 3.51 18.20
C THR A 89 0.29 4.33 18.99
N TYR A 90 -0.86 4.67 18.39
CA TYR A 90 -1.92 5.39 19.09
C TYR A 90 -2.53 4.55 20.22
N ALA A 91 -2.91 3.30 19.96
CA ALA A 91 -3.46 2.42 20.98
C ALA A 91 -2.52 2.23 22.19
N ALA A 92 -1.21 2.06 21.93
CA ALA A 92 -0.20 1.94 22.99
C ALA A 92 0.01 3.25 23.77
N SER A 93 -0.13 4.39 23.12
CA SER A 93 0.01 5.71 23.76
C SER A 93 -1.18 6.02 24.67
N ASP A 94 -2.39 5.66 24.24
CA ASP A 94 -3.60 5.78 25.05
C ASP A 94 -3.55 4.87 26.29
N GLU A 95 -3.11 3.62 26.14
CA GLU A 95 -2.95 2.69 27.26
C GLU A 95 -1.93 3.22 28.31
N GLN A 96 -0.81 3.78 27.86
CA GLN A 96 0.17 4.41 28.74
C GLN A 96 -0.40 5.66 29.43
N GLY A 97 -1.17 6.49 28.72
CA GLY A 97 -1.85 7.65 29.29
C GLY A 97 -2.84 7.27 30.40
N VAL A 98 -3.63 6.22 30.18
CA VAL A 98 -4.55 5.66 31.20
C VAL A 98 -3.77 5.15 32.42
N HIS A 99 -2.61 4.52 32.22
CA HIS A 99 -1.78 4.04 33.33
C HIS A 99 -1.19 5.19 34.17
N VAL A 100 -0.78 6.30 33.54
CA VAL A 100 -0.28 7.49 34.26
C VAL A 100 -1.41 8.11 35.08
N VAL A 101 -2.59 8.32 34.49
CA VAL A 101 -3.74 8.92 35.20
C VAL A 101 -4.21 8.04 36.37
N SER A 102 -4.25 6.72 36.20
CA SER A 102 -4.64 5.80 37.28
C SER A 102 -3.60 5.71 38.42
N SER A 103 -2.32 5.97 38.14
CA SER A 103 -1.28 6.04 39.16
C SER A 103 -1.29 7.34 39.99
N VAL A 104 -2.02 8.38 39.55
CA VAL A 104 -2.27 9.59 40.35
C VAL A 104 -3.38 9.26 41.36
N GLN A 105 -2.97 8.80 42.53
CA GLN A 105 -3.84 8.49 43.66
C GLN A 105 -4.65 9.74 44.07
N ARG A 106 -5.99 9.61 44.16
CA ARG A 106 -6.86 10.70 44.64
C ARG A 106 -6.43 11.09 46.06
N PRO A 107 -6.25 12.38 46.37
CA PRO A 107 -5.91 12.81 47.73
C PRO A 107 -7.02 12.35 48.67
N ALA A 108 -6.63 11.66 49.75
CA ALA A 108 -7.55 11.30 50.82
C ALA A 108 -8.08 12.59 51.45
N ILE A 109 -9.41 12.75 51.45
CA ILE A 109 -10.12 13.80 52.18
C ILE A 109 -10.64 13.19 53.47
#